data_AF-A0A506US61-F1
#
_entry.id   AF-A0A506US61-F1
#
_cell.length_a   1.000
_cell.length_b   1.000
_cell.length_c   1.000
_cell.angle_alpha   90.00
_cell.angle_beta   90.00
_cell.angle_gamma   90.00
#
_symmetry.space_group_name_H-M   'P 1'
#
loop_
_entity.id
_entity.type
_entity.pdbx_description
1 polymer ?
#
loop_
_entity_poly.entity_id
_entity_poly.type
_entity_poly.pdbx_seq_one_letter_code
_entity_poly.pdbx_strand_id
1 'polypeptide(L)'
;MWGSRLCATGLCATLAVPLLAGCASDDISKQIPQSADAETLYNDGIDALRTGHYKLASAEFELIQQNFPYSGYTGHAELMEGYAYYLQGEYALSVQQLERFLQLHPTSPDAAYAYYLRALCYYEQIGIVARDQLSTVEAMEALEEVVARFPQTSYARDARLKIDLCRDHLAGKEMYVGRYYERMRDYQGAYGRYQRVIQDYQTTNHVPEALERLVEVTLDLGLINEARQDAAVLGYNYPDSKWYRFAYNKLKNHDLLTPETRKPGKDEAALKGEAISAKEAKEASEIIPVSTDAPPPPANTDPQAAGKMPELPQKKSGGFGQAVGNFFAPVGNFFGSIWNHIF
;
A
#
# COMPACT_ATOMS: atom_id res chain seq x y z
N MET A 1 18.61 -89.42 4.29
CA MET A 1 19.62 -89.62 5.35
C MET A 1 20.50 -88.38 5.40
N TRP A 2 20.58 -87.75 6.59
CA TRP A 2 21.62 -86.83 7.10
C TRP A 2 21.71 -85.46 6.37
N GLY A 3 21.32 -84.32 6.97
CA GLY A 3 21.99 -83.61 8.08
C GLY A 3 22.96 -82.57 7.46
N SER A 4 23.08 -81.29 7.85
CA SER A 4 22.67 -80.50 9.00
C SER A 4 23.15 -79.03 8.78
N ARG A 5 22.49 -78.04 9.44
CA ARG A 5 23.10 -76.82 10.07
C ARG A 5 23.59 -75.67 9.13
N LEU A 6 23.50 -74.35 9.38
CA LEU A 6 23.40 -73.46 10.56
C LEU A 6 22.97 -72.03 10.12
N CYS A 7 22.39 -71.24 11.05
CA CYS A 7 22.48 -69.77 11.28
C CYS A 7 22.29 -68.77 10.10
N ALA A 8 21.58 -67.65 10.20
CA ALA A 8 21.37 -66.76 11.34
C ALA A 8 20.09 -65.92 11.15
N THR A 9 19.33 -65.75 12.23
CA THR A 9 18.20 -64.84 12.38
C THR A 9 18.70 -63.41 12.61
N GLY A 10 18.38 -62.49 11.68
CA GLY A 10 18.53 -61.05 11.88
C GLY A 10 17.20 -60.44 12.32
N LEU A 11 17.08 -60.15 13.61
CA LEU A 11 15.93 -59.51 14.25
C LEU A 11 16.01 -57.99 13.99
N CYS A 12 15.27 -57.47 13.00
CA CYS A 12 15.13 -56.03 12.79
C CYS A 12 14.19 -55.43 13.86
N ALA A 13 14.78 -54.92 14.95
CA ALA A 13 14.08 -54.11 15.93
C ALA A 13 13.74 -52.74 15.33
N THR A 14 12.47 -52.51 15.02
CA THR A 14 11.93 -51.21 14.61
C THR A 14 11.81 -50.29 15.82
N LEU A 15 12.82 -49.43 16.01
CA LEU A 15 12.81 -48.31 16.95
C LEU A 15 11.77 -47.27 16.51
N ALA A 16 10.61 -47.28 17.17
CA ALA A 16 9.62 -46.22 17.09
C ALA A 16 10.15 -44.99 17.84
N VAL A 17 10.53 -43.96 17.09
CA VAL A 17 10.91 -42.64 17.62
C VAL A 17 9.62 -41.84 17.81
N PRO A 18 9.24 -41.47 19.05
CA PRO A 18 8.13 -40.55 19.26
C PRO A 18 8.61 -39.13 18.91
N LEU A 19 8.06 -38.57 17.84
CA LEU A 19 8.17 -37.14 17.54
C LEU A 19 7.37 -36.38 18.60
N LEU A 20 8.05 -35.97 19.67
CA LEU A 20 7.55 -34.97 20.61
C LEU A 20 7.54 -33.62 19.90
N ALA A 21 6.46 -33.33 19.17
CA ALA A 21 6.09 -31.97 18.81
C ALA A 21 5.53 -31.29 20.06
N GLY A 22 6.41 -30.70 20.87
CA GLY A 22 6.03 -29.80 21.95
C GLY A 22 5.74 -28.43 21.36
N CYS A 23 4.46 -28.03 21.30
CA CYS A 23 4.10 -26.63 21.13
C CYS A 23 4.38 -25.91 22.46
N ALA A 24 5.51 -25.20 22.55
CA ALA A 24 5.73 -24.23 23.61
C ALA A 24 4.85 -23.01 23.32
N SER A 25 3.69 -22.92 23.97
CA SER A 25 2.95 -21.66 24.05
C SER A 25 3.59 -20.81 25.15
N ASP A 26 4.48 -19.90 24.77
CA ASP A 26 4.98 -18.89 25.70
C ASP A 26 3.81 -18.00 26.12
N ASP A 27 3.54 -17.99 27.42
CA ASP A 27 2.47 -17.23 28.04
C ASP A 27 2.94 -15.76 28.17
N ILE A 28 2.55 -14.94 27.18
CA ILE A 28 2.93 -13.52 27.06
C ILE A 28 2.64 -12.75 28.36
N SER A 29 1.61 -13.15 29.10
CA SER A 29 1.23 -12.55 30.38
C SER A 29 2.33 -12.57 31.45
N LYS A 30 3.32 -13.47 31.33
CA LYS A 30 4.47 -13.56 32.25
C LYS A 30 5.63 -12.65 31.85
N GLN A 31 5.66 -12.18 30.61
CA GLN A 31 6.72 -11.33 30.08
C GLN A 31 6.43 -9.84 30.31
N ILE A 32 5.16 -9.47 30.46
CA ILE A 32 4.74 -8.09 30.68
C ILE A 32 4.89 -7.71 32.17
N PRO A 33 5.61 -6.63 32.51
CA PRO A 33 5.72 -6.17 33.89
C PRO A 33 4.37 -5.65 34.40
N GLN A 34 3.83 -6.24 35.46
CA GLN A 34 2.51 -5.88 36.02
C GLN A 34 2.47 -4.51 36.74
N SER A 35 3.63 -3.91 37.00
CA SER A 35 3.73 -2.60 37.66
C SER A 35 4.96 -1.84 37.17
N ALA A 36 4.93 -1.44 35.90
CA ALA A 36 5.91 -0.52 35.31
C ALA A 36 5.27 0.85 35.06
N ASP A 37 6.08 1.89 35.09
CA ASP A 37 5.70 3.24 34.66
C ASP A 37 5.57 3.32 33.13
N ALA A 38 4.88 4.35 32.63
CA ALA A 38 4.56 4.50 31.22
C ALA A 38 5.81 4.57 30.32
N GLU A 39 6.91 5.16 30.80
CA GLU A 39 8.16 5.26 30.05
C GLU A 39 8.82 3.89 29.90
N THR A 40 8.91 3.11 30.98
CA THR A 40 9.47 1.76 30.95
C THR A 40 8.67 0.86 30.02
N LEU A 41 7.33 0.83 30.13
CA LEU A 41 6.48 0.06 29.22
C LEU A 41 6.67 0.45 27.75
N TYR A 42 6.84 1.74 27.48
CA TYR A 42 7.06 2.21 26.11
C TYR A 42 8.39 1.73 25.56
N ASN A 43 9.46 1.87 26.35
CA ASN A 43 10.80 1.44 25.95
C ASN A 43 10.89 -0.08 25.78
N ASP A 44 10.27 -0.85 26.69
CA ASP A 44 10.16 -2.31 26.59
C ASP A 44 9.44 -2.69 25.28
N GLY A 45 8.34 -2.01 24.95
CA GLY A 45 7.61 -2.19 23.69
C GLY A 45 8.45 -1.91 22.45
N ILE A 46 9.26 -0.85 22.47
CA ILE A 46 10.19 -0.54 21.39
C ILE A 46 11.28 -1.60 21.27
N ASP A 47 11.82 -2.09 22.37
CA ASP A 47 12.83 -3.16 22.35
C ASP A 47 12.22 -4.50 21.89
N ALA A 48 10.98 -4.79 22.26
CA ALA A 48 10.20 -5.91 21.74
C ALA A 48 9.99 -5.80 20.23
N LEU A 49 9.67 -4.62 19.69
CA LEU A 49 9.60 -4.39 18.24
C LEU A 49 10.94 -4.67 17.56
N ARG A 50 12.04 -4.13 18.10
CA ARG A 50 13.39 -4.29 17.53
C ARG A 50 13.88 -5.73 17.54
N THR A 51 13.43 -6.52 18.51
CA THR A 51 13.77 -7.95 18.64
C THR A 51 12.82 -8.87 17.87
N GLY A 52 11.78 -8.33 17.22
CA GLY A 52 10.81 -9.10 16.45
C GLY A 52 9.67 -9.70 17.27
N HIS A 53 9.57 -9.37 18.56
CA HIS A 53 8.52 -9.81 19.46
C HIS A 53 7.26 -8.93 19.34
N TYR A 54 6.68 -8.86 18.14
CA TYR A 54 5.61 -7.91 17.83
C TYR A 54 4.35 -8.07 18.69
N LYS A 55 3.99 -9.32 19.05
CA LYS A 55 2.85 -9.60 19.95
C LYS A 55 3.05 -9.04 21.35
N LEU A 56 4.28 -9.15 21.87
CA LEU A 56 4.65 -8.60 23.17
C LEU A 56 4.58 -7.07 23.09
N ALA A 57 5.18 -6.49 22.04
CA ALA A 57 5.15 -5.05 21.81
C ALA A 57 3.73 -4.48 21.75
N SER A 58 2.82 -5.09 20.98
CA SER A 58 1.42 -4.61 20.92
C SER A 58 0.75 -4.66 22.28
N ALA A 59 1.00 -5.71 23.08
CA ALA A 59 0.41 -5.83 24.42
C ALA A 59 0.97 -4.80 25.42
N GLU A 60 2.27 -4.47 25.33
CA GLU A 60 2.89 -3.43 26.15
C GLU A 60 2.35 -2.05 25.79
N PHE A 61 2.16 -1.74 24.50
CA PHE A 61 1.53 -0.49 24.07
C PHE A 61 0.04 -0.40 24.44
N GLU A 62 -0.69 -1.51 24.37
CA GLU A 62 -2.08 -1.58 24.84
C GLU A 62 -2.17 -1.29 26.35
N LEU A 63 -1.23 -1.83 27.14
CA LEU A 63 -1.18 -1.61 28.58
C LEU A 63 -0.96 -0.14 28.95
N ILE A 64 -0.15 0.59 28.16
CA ILE A 64 0.03 2.04 28.33
C ILE A 64 -1.30 2.77 28.15
N GLN A 65 -2.08 2.42 27.13
CA GLN A 65 -3.39 3.03 26.88
C GLN A 65 -4.38 2.76 28.02
N GLN A 66 -4.38 1.54 28.56
CA GLN A 66 -5.29 1.14 29.63
C GLN A 66 -4.93 1.81 30.97
N ASN A 67 -3.65 1.81 31.34
CA ASN A 67 -3.19 2.25 32.66
C ASN A 67 -2.86 3.74 32.74
N PHE A 68 -2.41 4.33 31.63
CA PHE A 68 -1.93 5.71 31.57
C PHE A 68 -2.58 6.58 30.47
N PRO A 69 -3.92 6.67 30.34
CA PRO A 69 -4.59 7.41 29.24
C PRO A 69 -4.14 8.87 29.01
N TYR A 70 -3.64 9.56 30.03
CA TYR A 70 -3.23 10.97 29.95
C TYR A 70 -1.71 11.18 29.89
N SER A 71 -0.94 10.10 29.73
CA SER A 71 0.51 10.17 29.59
C SER A 71 0.90 10.75 28.24
N GLY A 72 2.03 11.46 28.18
CA GLY A 72 2.62 11.89 26.91
C GLY A 72 2.99 10.73 25.98
N TYR A 73 3.23 9.53 26.55
CA TYR A 73 3.53 8.31 25.81
C TYR A 73 2.32 7.67 25.14
N THR A 74 1.10 7.99 25.54
CA THR A 74 -0.11 7.28 25.11
C THR A 74 -0.38 7.44 23.62
N GLY A 75 -0.30 8.67 23.09
CA GLY A 75 -0.50 8.91 21.66
C GLY A 75 0.54 8.18 20.80
N HIS A 76 1.80 8.16 21.23
CA HIS A 76 2.84 7.39 20.54
C HIS A 76 2.63 5.89 20.66
N ALA A 77 2.23 5.39 21.84
CA ALA A 77 1.93 3.99 22.06
C ALA A 77 0.75 3.51 21.18
N GLU A 78 -0.31 4.31 21.03
CA GLU A 78 -1.44 4.01 20.15
C GLU A 78 -0.99 3.79 18.70
N LEU A 79 -0.10 4.66 18.21
CA LEU A 79 0.48 4.55 16.87
C LEU A 79 1.40 3.34 16.74
N MET A 80 2.25 3.09 17.74
CA MET A 80 3.18 1.96 17.74
C MET A 80 2.44 0.62 17.84
N GLU A 81 1.31 0.56 18.55
CA GLU A 81 0.46 -0.62 18.59
C GLU A 81 -0.08 -0.95 17.19
N GLY A 82 -0.59 0.05 16.46
CA GLY A 82 -1.00 -0.10 15.06
C GLY A 82 0.13 -0.63 14.18
N TYR A 83 1.36 -0.11 14.37
CA TYR A 83 2.55 -0.60 13.66
C TYR A 83 2.95 -2.02 14.06
N ALA A 84 2.84 -2.37 15.35
CA ALA A 84 3.08 -3.72 15.83
C ALA A 84 2.09 -4.72 15.21
N TYR A 85 0.80 -4.35 15.09
CA TYR A 85 -0.18 -5.18 14.39
C TYR A 85 0.12 -5.33 12.89
N TYR A 86 0.58 -4.27 12.23
CA TYR A 86 1.03 -4.34 10.84
C TYR A 86 2.16 -5.37 10.68
N LEU A 87 3.18 -5.31 11.54
CA LEU A 87 4.32 -6.25 11.51
C LEU A 87 3.92 -7.70 11.85
N GLN A 88 2.82 -7.89 12.58
CA GLN A 88 2.23 -9.21 12.82
C GLN A 88 1.48 -9.77 11.61
N GLY A 89 1.19 -8.94 10.60
CA GLY A 89 0.25 -9.27 9.51
C GLY A 89 -1.23 -9.17 9.91
N GLU A 90 -1.51 -8.64 11.11
CA GLU A 90 -2.87 -8.44 11.64
C GLU A 90 -3.42 -7.09 11.15
N TYR A 91 -3.53 -6.96 9.83
CA TYR A 91 -3.87 -5.70 9.16
C TYR A 91 -5.24 -5.13 9.58
N ALA A 92 -6.22 -5.98 9.88
CA ALA A 92 -7.54 -5.53 10.33
C ALA A 92 -7.47 -4.83 11.71
N LEU A 93 -6.69 -5.39 12.64
CA LEU A 93 -6.45 -4.80 13.96
C LEU A 93 -5.63 -3.50 13.83
N SER A 94 -4.63 -3.52 12.95
CA SER A 94 -3.82 -2.33 12.64
C SER A 94 -4.70 -1.18 12.13
N VAL A 95 -5.55 -1.42 11.14
CA VAL A 95 -6.49 -0.41 10.60
C VAL A 95 -7.40 0.12 11.70
N GLN A 96 -8.01 -0.76 12.51
CA GLN A 96 -8.89 -0.36 13.60
C GLN A 96 -8.17 0.57 14.60
N GLN A 97 -6.95 0.22 14.99
CA GLN A 97 -6.17 1.00 15.95
C GLN A 97 -5.73 2.35 15.35
N LEU A 98 -5.31 2.37 14.08
CA LEU A 98 -4.91 3.60 13.39
C LEU A 98 -6.09 4.55 13.16
N GLU A 99 -7.29 4.02 12.86
CA GLU A 99 -8.49 4.85 12.76
C GLU A 99 -8.87 5.47 14.09
N ARG A 100 -8.75 4.72 15.20
CA ARG A 100 -8.91 5.27 16.55
C ARG A 100 -7.91 6.39 16.81
N PHE A 101 -6.63 6.16 16.54
CA PHE A 101 -5.58 7.19 16.69
C PHE A 101 -5.91 8.46 15.90
N LEU A 102 -6.33 8.33 14.64
CA LEU A 102 -6.69 9.46 13.79
C LEU A 102 -7.94 10.22 14.30
N GLN A 103 -8.89 9.53 14.93
CA GLN A 103 -10.07 10.14 15.55
C GLN A 103 -9.72 10.90 16.84
N LEU A 104 -8.84 10.33 17.66
CA LEU A 104 -8.42 10.92 18.94
C LEU A 104 -7.39 12.04 18.77
N HIS A 105 -6.51 11.92 17.77
CA HIS A 105 -5.35 12.78 17.55
C HIS A 105 -5.25 13.36 16.12
N PRO A 106 -6.31 14.02 15.59
CA PRO A 106 -6.35 14.48 14.20
C PRO A 106 -5.30 15.54 13.84
N THR A 107 -4.80 16.29 14.83
CA THR A 107 -3.77 17.33 14.66
C THR A 107 -2.37 16.86 15.01
N SER A 108 -2.17 15.55 15.25
CA SER A 108 -0.85 15.00 15.57
C SER A 108 0.12 15.19 14.40
N PRO A 109 1.42 15.50 14.66
CA PRO A 109 2.44 15.48 13.62
C PRO A 109 2.56 14.10 12.96
N ASP A 110 2.20 13.03 13.67
CA ASP A 110 2.28 11.65 13.20
C ASP A 110 1.03 11.20 12.41
N ALA A 111 0.03 12.07 12.25
CA ALA A 111 -1.18 11.76 11.50
C ALA A 111 -0.85 11.34 10.05
N ALA A 112 0.13 11.99 9.42
CA ALA A 112 0.56 11.65 8.06
C ALA A 112 1.07 10.20 7.97
N TYR A 113 1.81 9.74 8.99
CA TYR A 113 2.29 8.37 9.07
C TYR A 113 1.15 7.39 9.34
N ALA A 114 0.21 7.71 10.23
CA ALA A 114 -0.93 6.85 10.54
C ALA A 114 -1.84 6.62 9.31
N TYR A 115 -2.16 7.68 8.55
CA TYR A 115 -2.89 7.55 7.29
C TYR A 115 -2.15 6.66 6.29
N TYR A 116 -0.84 6.83 6.19
CA TYR A 116 0.00 6.04 5.28
C TYR A 116 0.07 4.57 5.69
N LEU A 117 0.31 4.28 6.97
CA LEU A 117 0.35 2.90 7.47
C LEU A 117 -1.00 2.19 7.29
N ARG A 118 -2.12 2.89 7.52
CA ARG A 118 -3.46 2.36 7.24
C ARG A 118 -3.62 2.01 5.76
N ALA A 119 -3.13 2.86 4.86
CA ALA A 119 -3.15 2.58 3.43
C ALA A 119 -2.27 1.36 3.07
N LEU A 120 -1.13 1.19 3.73
CA LEU A 120 -0.28 0.00 3.58
C LEU A 120 -0.98 -1.28 4.03
N CYS A 121 -1.75 -1.24 5.12
CA CYS A 121 -2.53 -2.42 5.56
C CYS A 121 -3.45 -2.94 4.45
N TYR A 122 -4.13 -2.05 3.72
CA TYR A 122 -4.95 -2.45 2.57
C TYR A 122 -4.10 -2.90 1.38
N TYR A 123 -2.98 -2.21 1.13
CA TYR A 123 -2.07 -2.53 0.03
C TYR A 123 -1.47 -3.94 0.16
N GLU A 124 -1.09 -4.36 1.37
CA GLU A 124 -0.56 -5.71 1.62
C GLU A 124 -1.62 -6.81 1.49
N GLN A 125 -2.90 -6.46 1.47
CA GLN A 125 -4.02 -7.37 1.23
C GLN A 125 -4.41 -7.49 -0.25
N ILE A 126 -3.67 -6.86 -1.16
CA ILE A 126 -3.89 -6.99 -2.61
C ILE A 126 -3.62 -8.45 -3.03
N GLY A 127 -4.67 -9.12 -3.48
CA GLY A 127 -4.58 -10.47 -4.02
C GLY A 127 -4.12 -10.47 -5.48
N ILE A 128 -3.81 -11.64 -6.01
CA ILE A 128 -3.48 -11.80 -7.44
C ILE A 128 -4.58 -11.26 -8.36
N VAL A 129 -4.19 -10.78 -9.55
CA VAL A 129 -5.08 -10.26 -10.61
C VAL A 129 -6.30 -11.15 -10.89
N ALA A 130 -6.17 -12.48 -10.81
CA ALA A 130 -7.28 -13.39 -11.09
C ALA A 130 -8.43 -13.29 -10.06
N ARG A 131 -8.16 -12.83 -8.83
CA ARG A 131 -9.13 -12.78 -7.71
C ARG A 131 -9.95 -11.49 -7.70
N ASP A 132 -10.86 -11.37 -6.75
CA ASP A 132 -11.57 -10.13 -6.47
C ASP A 132 -10.59 -8.98 -6.16
N GLN A 133 -10.95 -7.76 -6.56
CA GLN A 133 -10.06 -6.59 -6.54
C GLN A 133 -10.54 -5.50 -5.59
N LEU A 134 -11.50 -5.79 -4.71
CA LEU A 134 -11.99 -4.82 -3.73
C LEU A 134 -10.86 -4.24 -2.88
N SER A 135 -9.97 -5.09 -2.37
CA SER A 135 -8.82 -4.63 -1.58
C SER A 135 -7.85 -3.72 -2.35
N THR A 136 -7.76 -3.89 -3.68
CA THR A 136 -6.95 -3.00 -4.54
C THR A 136 -7.60 -1.62 -4.66
N VAL A 137 -8.92 -1.56 -4.76
CA VAL A 137 -9.67 -0.30 -4.80
C VAL A 137 -9.55 0.42 -3.44
N GLU A 138 -9.78 -0.29 -2.34
CA GLU A 138 -9.65 0.26 -0.98
C GLU A 138 -8.23 0.77 -0.71
N ALA A 139 -7.21 0.01 -1.12
CA ALA A 139 -5.82 0.45 -1.02
C ALA A 139 -5.55 1.72 -1.83
N MET A 140 -6.02 1.77 -3.08
CA MET A 140 -5.85 2.94 -3.95
C MET A 140 -6.52 4.18 -3.36
N GLU A 141 -7.75 4.08 -2.87
CA GLU A 141 -8.48 5.17 -2.23
C GLU A 141 -7.77 5.67 -0.98
N ALA A 142 -7.29 4.76 -0.12
CA ALA A 142 -6.55 5.11 1.09
C ALA A 142 -5.22 5.81 0.76
N LEU A 143 -4.51 5.36 -0.28
CA LEU A 143 -3.27 6.00 -0.75
C LEU A 143 -3.54 7.38 -1.36
N GLU A 144 -4.62 7.52 -2.14
CA GLU A 144 -5.04 8.81 -2.71
C GLU A 144 -5.37 9.82 -1.59
N GLU A 145 -5.97 9.37 -0.49
CA GLU A 145 -6.20 10.21 0.69
C GLU A 145 -4.88 10.73 1.31
N VAL A 146 -3.84 9.89 1.41
CA VAL A 146 -2.51 10.31 1.88
C VAL A 146 -1.92 11.40 0.98
N VAL A 147 -2.00 11.21 -0.35
CA VAL A 147 -1.49 12.18 -1.32
C VAL A 147 -2.26 13.49 -1.26
N ALA A 148 -3.59 13.43 -1.10
CA ALA A 148 -4.45 14.60 -1.04
C ALA A 148 -4.23 15.42 0.25
N ARG A 149 -4.10 14.75 1.40
CA ARG A 149 -3.94 15.41 2.70
C ARG A 149 -2.51 15.86 2.98
N PHE A 150 -1.51 15.06 2.59
CA PHE A 150 -0.10 15.27 2.97
C PHE A 150 0.86 15.32 1.76
N PRO A 151 0.60 16.15 0.73
CA PRO A 151 1.25 16.07 -0.59
C PRO A 151 2.77 16.28 -0.59
N GLN A 152 3.31 16.93 0.45
CA GLN A 152 4.73 17.30 0.58
C GLN A 152 5.57 16.29 1.37
N THR A 153 4.94 15.26 1.94
CA THR A 153 5.63 14.25 2.75
C THR A 153 6.33 13.21 1.88
N SER A 154 7.33 12.52 2.44
CA SER A 154 7.93 11.33 1.80
C SER A 154 6.89 10.23 1.59
N TYR A 155 5.92 10.10 2.51
CA TYR A 155 4.81 9.15 2.42
C TYR A 155 3.96 9.39 1.18
N ALA A 156 3.64 10.65 0.84
CA ALA A 156 2.91 10.96 -0.38
C ALA A 156 3.70 10.63 -1.65
N ARG A 157 5.04 10.70 -1.63
CA ARG A 157 5.86 10.29 -2.77
C ARG A 157 5.76 8.78 -2.99
N ASP A 158 5.90 8.00 -1.92
CA ASP A 158 5.76 6.54 -2.01
C ASP A 158 4.33 6.13 -2.39
N ALA A 159 3.31 6.77 -1.78
CA ALA A 159 1.92 6.51 -2.07
C ALA A 159 1.55 6.73 -3.55
N ARG A 160 2.12 7.75 -4.21
CA ARG A 160 1.93 7.95 -5.67
C ARG A 160 2.43 6.75 -6.49
N LEU A 161 3.60 6.21 -6.16
CA LEU A 161 4.13 5.04 -6.83
C LEU A 161 3.22 3.82 -6.61
N LYS A 162 2.74 3.63 -5.37
CA LYS A 162 1.81 2.54 -5.06
C LYS A 162 0.44 2.71 -5.73
N ILE A 163 -0.07 3.93 -5.88
CA ILE A 163 -1.29 4.21 -6.67
C ILE A 163 -1.10 3.77 -8.12
N ASP A 164 0.04 4.09 -8.72
CA ASP A 164 0.34 3.68 -10.10
C ASP A 164 0.39 2.15 -10.21
N LEU A 165 0.95 1.45 -9.23
CA LEU A 165 0.94 -0.02 -9.15
C LEU A 165 -0.48 -0.59 -8.99
N CYS A 166 -1.33 0.02 -8.13
CA CYS A 166 -2.74 -0.37 -8.00
C CYS A 166 -3.50 -0.21 -9.33
N ARG A 167 -3.28 0.90 -10.04
CA ARG A 167 -3.89 1.15 -11.36
C ARG A 167 -3.43 0.14 -12.41
N ASP A 168 -2.14 -0.19 -12.42
CA ASP A 168 -1.60 -1.23 -13.30
C ASP A 168 -2.22 -2.59 -12.98
N HIS A 169 -2.39 -2.93 -11.69
CA HIS A 169 -3.03 -4.16 -11.26
C HIS A 169 -4.51 -4.26 -11.68
N LEU A 170 -5.27 -3.17 -11.54
CA LEU A 170 -6.66 -3.09 -12.00
C LEU A 170 -6.77 -3.17 -13.53
N ALA A 171 -5.85 -2.54 -14.27
CA ALA A 171 -5.77 -2.69 -15.72
C ALA A 171 -5.44 -4.14 -16.11
N GLY A 172 -4.53 -4.78 -15.37
CA GLY A 172 -4.20 -6.20 -15.50
C GLY A 172 -5.42 -7.10 -15.33
N LYS A 173 -6.35 -6.75 -14.42
CA LYS A 173 -7.62 -7.48 -14.24
C LYS A 173 -8.49 -7.41 -15.49
N GLU A 174 -8.66 -6.23 -16.06
CA GLU A 174 -9.44 -6.04 -17.27
C GLU A 174 -8.80 -6.79 -18.45
N MET A 175 -7.47 -6.74 -18.58
CA MET A 175 -6.73 -7.53 -19.57
C MET A 175 -6.91 -9.04 -19.37
N TYR A 176 -6.85 -9.53 -18.12
CA TYR A 176 -7.04 -10.95 -17.80
C TYR A 176 -8.42 -11.45 -18.23
N VAL A 177 -9.47 -10.68 -17.93
CA VAL A 177 -10.85 -11.02 -18.32
C VAL A 177 -11.06 -10.86 -19.83
N GLY A 178 -10.51 -9.81 -20.44
CA GLY A 178 -10.57 -9.60 -21.90
C GLY A 178 -9.97 -10.76 -22.68
N ARG A 179 -8.77 -11.22 -22.29
CA ARG A 179 -8.12 -12.40 -22.91
C ARG A 179 -8.92 -13.67 -22.70
N TYR A 180 -9.63 -13.80 -21.59
CA TYR A 180 -10.51 -14.94 -21.37
C TYR A 180 -11.69 -14.93 -22.34
N TYR A 181 -12.39 -13.80 -22.50
CA TYR A 181 -13.50 -13.68 -23.46
C TYR A 181 -13.05 -13.90 -24.91
N GLU A 182 -11.90 -13.33 -25.29
CA GLU A 182 -11.33 -13.52 -26.63
C GLU A 182 -11.04 -15.00 -26.92
N ARG A 183 -10.45 -15.75 -25.97
CA ARG A 183 -10.27 -17.21 -26.11
C ARG A 183 -11.58 -17.97 -26.26
N MET A 184 -12.65 -17.48 -25.63
CA MET A 184 -14.00 -18.04 -25.75
C MET A 184 -14.74 -17.60 -27.02
N ARG A 185 -14.09 -16.79 -27.88
CA ARG A 185 -14.68 -16.16 -29.07
C ARG A 185 -15.85 -15.23 -28.75
N ASP A 186 -15.93 -14.75 -27.51
CA ASP A 186 -16.82 -13.64 -27.15
C ASP A 186 -16.10 -12.32 -27.40
N TYR A 187 -16.07 -11.94 -28.67
CA TYR A 187 -15.38 -10.74 -29.15
C TYR A 187 -16.02 -9.46 -28.61
N GLN A 188 -17.34 -9.43 -28.44
CA GLN A 188 -18.02 -8.26 -27.89
C GLN A 188 -17.67 -8.06 -26.40
N GLY A 189 -17.64 -9.14 -25.63
CA GLY A 189 -17.19 -9.12 -24.24
C GLY A 189 -15.72 -8.70 -24.12
N ALA A 190 -14.84 -9.23 -24.97
CA ALA A 190 -13.43 -8.87 -25.01
C ALA A 190 -13.22 -7.38 -25.36
N TYR A 191 -13.92 -6.88 -26.39
CA TYR A 191 -13.87 -5.48 -26.82
C TYR A 191 -14.13 -4.52 -25.66
N GLY A 192 -15.24 -4.74 -24.92
CA GLY A 192 -15.59 -3.87 -23.78
C GLY A 192 -14.54 -3.88 -22.67
N ARG A 193 -13.86 -5.00 -22.44
CA ARG A 193 -12.78 -5.12 -21.44
C ARG A 193 -11.54 -4.35 -21.85
N TYR A 194 -11.08 -4.53 -23.09
CA TYR A 194 -9.91 -3.81 -23.61
C TYR A 194 -10.19 -2.31 -23.76
N GLN A 195 -11.41 -1.94 -24.12
CA GLN A 195 -11.85 -0.55 -24.17
C GLN A 195 -11.77 0.12 -22.79
N ARG A 196 -12.13 -0.60 -21.71
CA ARG A 196 -11.98 -0.07 -20.36
C ARG A 196 -10.53 0.25 -20.00
N VAL A 197 -9.58 -0.58 -20.43
CA VAL A 197 -8.15 -0.33 -20.21
C VAL A 197 -7.70 0.99 -20.82
N ILE A 198 -8.09 1.27 -22.06
CA ILE A 198 -7.70 2.50 -22.75
C ILE A 198 -8.46 3.74 -22.23
N GLN A 199 -9.63 3.56 -21.62
CA GLN A 199 -10.43 4.68 -21.10
C GLN A 199 -9.99 5.06 -19.69
N ASP A 200 -9.90 4.07 -18.80
CA ASP A 200 -9.74 4.30 -17.36
C ASP A 200 -8.29 4.18 -16.89
N TYR A 201 -7.43 3.47 -17.64
CA TYR A 201 -6.07 3.12 -17.22
C TYR A 201 -4.97 3.55 -18.22
N GLN A 202 -5.12 4.75 -18.79
CA GLN A 202 -4.27 5.31 -19.87
C GLN A 202 -2.77 5.41 -19.54
N THR A 203 -2.40 5.46 -18.27
CA THR A 203 -1.00 5.59 -17.83
C THR A 203 -0.31 4.25 -17.57
N THR A 204 -1.03 3.13 -17.74
CA THR A 204 -0.51 1.78 -17.41
C THR A 204 0.26 1.17 -18.57
N ASN A 205 1.10 0.17 -18.26
CA ASN A 205 1.86 -0.56 -19.29
C ASN A 205 0.98 -1.50 -20.13
N HIS A 206 -0.29 -1.66 -19.76
CA HIS A 206 -1.26 -2.51 -20.46
C HIS A 206 -1.88 -1.85 -21.69
N VAL A 207 -1.81 -0.52 -21.83
CA VAL A 207 -2.45 0.22 -22.93
C VAL A 207 -2.00 -0.23 -24.32
N PRO A 208 -0.69 -0.42 -24.60
CA PRO A 208 -0.25 -0.85 -25.93
C PRO A 208 -0.78 -2.23 -26.32
N GLU A 209 -0.87 -3.15 -25.35
CA GLU A 209 -1.46 -4.47 -25.58
C GLU A 209 -2.97 -4.36 -25.78
N ALA A 210 -3.67 -3.59 -24.95
CA ALA A 210 -5.12 -3.40 -25.07
C ALA A 210 -5.51 -2.86 -26.44
N LEU A 211 -4.80 -1.86 -26.96
CA LEU A 211 -5.01 -1.32 -28.31
C LEU A 211 -4.78 -2.37 -29.40
N GLU A 212 -3.72 -3.18 -29.29
CA GLU A 212 -3.43 -4.25 -30.25
C GLU A 212 -4.50 -5.33 -30.26
N ARG A 213 -5.02 -5.68 -29.08
CA ARG A 213 -6.13 -6.60 -28.91
C ARG A 213 -7.45 -6.04 -29.41
N LEU A 214 -7.68 -4.73 -29.27
CA LEU A 214 -8.82 -4.07 -29.89
C LEU A 214 -8.77 -4.17 -31.41
N VAL A 215 -7.60 -3.98 -32.03
CA VAL A 215 -7.41 -4.21 -33.48
C VAL A 215 -7.75 -5.65 -33.85
N GLU A 216 -7.29 -6.64 -33.08
CA GLU A 216 -7.60 -8.06 -33.33
C GLU A 216 -9.11 -8.33 -33.27
N VAL A 217 -9.75 -7.93 -32.17
CA VAL A 217 -11.16 -8.19 -31.90
C VAL A 217 -12.07 -7.45 -32.87
N THR A 218 -11.73 -6.21 -33.25
CA THR A 218 -12.50 -5.43 -34.23
C THR A 218 -12.38 -6.01 -35.65
N LEU A 219 -11.23 -6.54 -36.04
CA LEU A 219 -11.08 -7.28 -37.29
C LEU A 219 -11.94 -8.55 -37.31
N ASP A 220 -11.94 -9.31 -36.21
CA ASP A 220 -12.77 -10.52 -36.07
C ASP A 220 -14.28 -10.21 -36.11
N LEU A 221 -14.69 -9.03 -35.62
CA LEU A 221 -16.06 -8.51 -35.72
C LEU A 221 -16.40 -7.91 -37.10
N GLY A 222 -15.42 -7.71 -37.98
CA GLY A 222 -15.60 -7.04 -39.28
C GLY A 222 -15.67 -5.51 -39.22
N LEU A 223 -15.29 -4.91 -38.09
CA LEU A 223 -15.25 -3.46 -37.84
C LEU A 223 -13.93 -2.86 -38.32
N ILE A 224 -13.79 -2.78 -39.64
CA ILE A 224 -12.51 -2.43 -40.31
C ILE A 224 -12.06 -0.99 -40.02
N ASN A 225 -13.00 -0.05 -39.90
CA ASN A 225 -12.66 1.36 -39.68
C ASN A 225 -12.09 1.56 -38.28
N GLU A 226 -12.72 0.94 -37.30
CA GLU A 226 -12.34 0.90 -35.90
C GLU A 226 -10.96 0.26 -35.74
N ALA A 227 -10.74 -0.91 -36.35
CA ALA A 227 -9.44 -1.58 -36.37
C ALA A 227 -8.31 -0.67 -36.89
N ARG A 228 -8.57 0.09 -37.96
CA ARG A 228 -7.59 1.02 -38.52
C ARG A 228 -7.33 2.22 -37.61
N GLN A 229 -8.37 2.72 -36.93
CA GLN A 229 -8.23 3.83 -35.98
C GLN A 229 -7.41 3.41 -34.75
N ASP A 230 -7.73 2.26 -34.15
CA ASP A 230 -7.02 1.74 -32.98
C ASP A 230 -5.53 1.48 -33.31
N ALA A 231 -5.25 0.91 -34.48
CA ALA A 231 -3.88 0.73 -34.95
C ALA A 231 -3.14 2.05 -35.22
N ALA A 232 -3.84 3.08 -35.70
CA ALA A 232 -3.26 4.40 -35.91
C ALA A 232 -2.91 5.07 -34.58
N VAL A 233 -3.80 4.98 -33.58
CA VAL A 233 -3.53 5.47 -32.20
C VAL A 233 -2.34 4.73 -31.60
N LEU A 234 -2.29 3.40 -31.74
CA LEU A 234 -1.18 2.58 -31.26
C LEU A 234 0.15 2.96 -31.95
N GLY A 235 0.13 3.17 -33.27
CA GLY A 235 1.32 3.56 -34.04
C GLY A 235 1.80 4.97 -33.79
N TYR A 236 0.90 5.88 -33.42
CA TYR A 236 1.25 7.25 -33.07
C TYR A 236 1.91 7.32 -31.68
N ASN A 237 1.30 6.68 -30.68
CA ASN A 237 1.77 6.74 -29.29
C ASN A 237 2.91 5.77 -28.98
N TYR A 238 2.92 4.58 -29.61
CA TYR A 238 3.86 3.50 -29.32
C TYR A 238 4.50 2.90 -30.60
N PRO A 239 5.15 3.70 -31.45
CA PRO A 239 5.67 3.26 -32.77
C PRO A 239 6.72 2.14 -32.71
N ASP A 240 7.42 2.01 -31.59
CA ASP A 240 8.51 1.04 -31.40
C ASP A 240 8.07 -0.20 -30.59
N SER A 241 6.82 -0.20 -30.11
CA SER A 241 6.23 -1.30 -29.35
C SER A 241 6.10 -2.59 -30.18
N LYS A 242 6.32 -3.75 -29.55
CA LYS A 242 6.02 -5.05 -30.17
C LYS A 242 4.53 -5.16 -30.56
N TRP A 243 3.65 -4.52 -29.79
CA TRP A 243 2.21 -4.56 -30.00
C TRP A 243 1.86 -3.82 -31.28
N TYR A 244 2.52 -2.69 -31.56
CA TYR A 244 2.32 -2.01 -32.83
C TYR A 244 2.77 -2.85 -34.03
N ARG A 245 3.86 -3.60 -33.91
CA ARG A 245 4.30 -4.54 -34.97
C ARG A 245 3.24 -5.60 -35.24
N PHE A 246 2.63 -6.16 -34.20
CA PHE A 246 1.57 -7.15 -34.36
C PHE A 246 0.32 -6.56 -35.03
N ALA A 247 -0.14 -5.40 -34.58
CA ALA A 247 -1.25 -4.68 -35.22
C ALA A 247 -0.96 -4.35 -36.69
N TYR A 248 0.23 -3.83 -36.99
CA TYR A 248 0.66 -3.51 -38.36
C TYR A 248 0.65 -4.76 -39.26
N ASN A 249 1.18 -5.89 -38.77
CA ASN A 249 1.20 -7.13 -39.52
C ASN A 249 -0.21 -7.70 -39.73
N LYS A 250 -1.11 -7.59 -38.75
CA LYS A 250 -2.52 -7.96 -38.91
C LYS A 250 -3.18 -7.13 -40.01
N LEU A 251 -3.07 -5.80 -39.96
CA LEU A 251 -3.60 -4.95 -41.02
C LEU A 251 -3.02 -5.26 -42.40
N LYS A 252 -1.71 -5.55 -42.47
CA LYS A 252 -1.06 -5.98 -43.71
C LYS A 252 -1.66 -7.26 -44.27
N ASN A 253 -1.88 -8.26 -43.42
CA ASN A 253 -2.40 -9.57 -43.84
C ASN A 253 -3.85 -9.50 -44.32
N HIS A 254 -4.60 -8.48 -43.89
CA HIS A 254 -5.96 -8.20 -44.35
C HIS A 254 -6.02 -7.19 -45.51
N ASP A 255 -4.88 -6.78 -46.07
CA ASP A 255 -4.79 -5.75 -47.12
C ASP A 255 -5.39 -4.37 -46.73
N LEU A 256 -5.28 -4.02 -45.44
CA LEU A 256 -5.88 -2.81 -44.84
C LEU A 256 -4.88 -1.67 -44.60
N LEU A 257 -3.65 -1.80 -45.09
CA LEU A 257 -2.65 -0.74 -44.96
C LEU A 257 -2.99 0.46 -45.84
N THR A 258 -2.75 1.66 -45.33
CA THR A 258 -2.85 2.89 -46.10
C THR A 258 -1.52 3.60 -46.24
N PRO A 259 -1.36 4.52 -47.22
CA PRO A 259 -0.14 5.30 -47.37
C PRO A 259 0.26 6.08 -46.09
N GLU A 260 -0.71 6.45 -45.27
CA GLU A 260 -0.54 7.13 -44.00
C GLU A 260 -0.09 6.19 -42.87
N THR A 261 -0.20 4.87 -43.05
CA THR A 261 0.16 3.89 -42.04
C THR A 261 1.67 3.88 -41.85
N ARG A 262 2.13 4.37 -40.70
CA ARG A 262 3.53 4.38 -40.30
C ARG A 262 4.09 2.95 -40.26
N LYS A 263 5.34 2.77 -40.69
CA LYS A 263 6.03 1.49 -40.52
C LYS A 263 6.53 1.37 -39.07
N PRO A 264 6.43 0.19 -38.43
CA PRO A 264 6.95 0.01 -37.08
C PRO A 264 8.46 0.24 -37.03
N GLY A 265 8.96 0.75 -35.90
CA GLY A 265 10.40 0.96 -35.68
C GLY A 265 11.18 -0.36 -35.62
N LYS A 266 12.50 -0.28 -35.86
CA LYS A 266 13.39 -1.44 -36.10
C LYS A 266 13.98 -2.09 -34.84
N ASP A 267 13.61 -1.67 -33.64
CA ASP A 267 14.28 -2.11 -32.41
C ASP A 267 14.04 -3.60 -32.10
N GLU A 268 14.97 -4.45 -32.53
CA GLU A 268 15.06 -5.86 -32.18
C GLU A 268 15.35 -6.09 -30.69
N ALA A 269 15.83 -5.06 -29.98
CA ALA A 269 16.15 -5.09 -28.55
C ALA A 269 14.90 -5.18 -27.65
N ALA A 270 13.79 -4.53 -28.03
CA ALA A 270 12.53 -4.57 -27.28
C ALA A 270 11.93 -5.99 -27.21
N LEU A 271 12.05 -6.76 -28.30
CA LEU A 271 11.59 -8.16 -28.38
C LEU A 271 12.39 -9.09 -27.45
N LYS A 272 13.68 -8.80 -27.21
CA LYS A 272 14.55 -9.59 -26.33
C LYS A 272 14.43 -9.17 -24.86
N GLY A 273 14.33 -7.88 -24.57
CA GLY A 273 14.16 -7.36 -23.21
C GLY A 273 12.83 -7.76 -22.57
N GLU A 274 11.75 -7.81 -23.35
CA GLU A 274 10.43 -8.21 -22.84
C GLU A 274 10.25 -9.72 -22.70
N ALA A 275 10.98 -10.56 -23.43
CA ALA A 275 10.98 -12.01 -23.18
C ALA A 275 11.63 -12.35 -21.83
N ILE A 276 12.59 -11.52 -21.42
CA ILE A 276 13.24 -11.57 -20.11
C ILE A 276 12.27 -11.01 -19.05
N SER A 277 11.69 -9.83 -19.27
CA SER A 277 10.71 -9.21 -18.36
C SER A 277 9.42 -10.04 -18.20
N ALA A 278 8.92 -10.73 -19.22
CA ALA A 278 7.75 -11.60 -19.11
C ALA A 278 8.06 -12.90 -18.35
N LYS A 279 9.32 -13.36 -18.38
CA LYS A 279 9.79 -14.48 -17.56
C LYS A 279 9.97 -14.03 -16.10
N GLU A 280 10.55 -12.86 -15.88
CA GLU A 280 10.71 -12.22 -14.57
C GLU A 280 9.38 -11.80 -13.96
N ALA A 281 8.41 -11.31 -14.73
CA ALA A 281 7.06 -10.96 -14.26
C ALA A 281 6.25 -12.22 -13.94
N LYS A 282 6.50 -13.33 -14.63
CA LYS A 282 5.91 -14.63 -14.28
C LYS A 282 6.50 -15.15 -12.97
N GLU A 283 7.82 -15.07 -12.79
CA GLU A 283 8.49 -15.37 -11.51
C GLU A 283 8.08 -14.42 -10.37
N ALA A 284 7.89 -13.12 -10.64
CA ALA A 284 7.45 -12.11 -9.67
C ALA A 284 5.95 -12.17 -9.36
N SER A 285 5.12 -12.71 -10.27
CA SER A 285 3.71 -13.03 -9.97
C SER A 285 3.57 -14.29 -9.11
N GLU A 286 4.55 -15.19 -9.14
CA GLU A 286 4.67 -16.35 -8.23
C GLU A 286 5.33 -15.97 -6.91
N ILE A 287 6.17 -14.94 -6.91
CA ILE A 287 6.85 -14.41 -5.73
C ILE A 287 6.44 -12.95 -5.61
N ILE A 288 5.28 -12.66 -5.02
CA ILE A 288 5.06 -11.32 -4.46
C ILE A 288 6.15 -11.17 -3.39
N PRO A 289 7.21 -10.39 -3.60
CA PRO A 289 8.12 -10.10 -2.51
C PRO A 289 7.34 -9.12 -1.65
N VAL A 290 6.85 -9.60 -0.51
CA VAL A 290 6.45 -8.75 0.61
C VAL A 290 7.66 -7.85 0.86
N SER A 291 7.66 -6.61 0.35
CA SER A 291 8.65 -5.63 0.78
C SER A 291 8.22 -5.24 2.18
N THR A 292 8.77 -5.93 3.18
CA THR A 292 8.24 -6.03 4.54
C THR A 292 8.24 -4.74 5.33
N ASP A 293 8.94 -3.68 4.91
CA ASP A 293 9.28 -2.65 5.86
C ASP A 293 8.56 -1.36 5.52
N ALA A 294 7.31 -1.25 6.01
CA ALA A 294 6.76 0.06 6.32
C ALA A 294 7.81 0.77 7.20
N PRO A 295 8.31 1.96 6.78
CA PRO A 295 9.35 2.63 7.53
C PRO A 295 8.86 2.82 8.97
N PRO A 296 9.73 2.64 9.98
CA PRO A 296 9.32 2.92 11.33
C PRO A 296 8.85 4.39 11.42
N PRO A 297 7.90 4.67 12.32
CA PRO A 297 7.42 6.02 12.55
C PRO A 297 8.59 6.96 12.87
N PRO A 298 8.51 8.25 12.51
CA PRO A 298 9.62 9.18 12.68
C PRO A 298 9.99 9.31 14.16
N ALA A 299 11.28 9.12 14.48
CA ALA A 299 11.81 9.10 15.86
C ALA A 299 11.86 10.48 16.56
N ASN A 300 11.17 11.51 16.06
CA ASN A 300 11.48 12.91 16.35
C ASN A 300 10.52 13.61 17.33
N THR A 301 9.67 12.85 18.02
CA THR A 301 8.76 13.39 19.02
C THR A 301 9.12 12.78 20.35
N ASP A 302 9.85 13.53 21.18
CA ASP A 302 9.92 13.24 22.62
C ASP A 302 8.47 13.05 23.10
N PRO A 303 8.06 11.85 23.56
CA PRO A 303 6.67 11.61 23.93
C PRO A 303 6.21 12.56 25.05
N GLN A 304 7.16 13.06 25.85
CA GLN A 304 6.94 14.02 26.92
C GLN A 304 6.70 15.47 26.45
N ALA A 305 7.02 15.84 25.20
CA ALA A 305 6.85 17.20 24.71
C ALA A 305 5.38 17.61 24.54
N ALA A 306 4.48 16.65 24.29
CA ALA A 306 3.05 16.88 24.13
C ALA A 306 2.32 17.16 25.46
N GLY A 307 2.93 16.83 26.61
CA GLY A 307 2.32 16.96 27.96
C GLY A 307 2.62 18.26 28.70
N LYS A 308 3.48 19.15 28.18
CA LYS A 308 3.74 20.45 28.83
C LYS A 308 2.61 21.43 28.52
N MET A 309 1.59 21.47 29.39
CA MET A 309 0.78 22.68 29.53
C MET A 309 1.74 23.86 29.81
N PRO A 310 1.57 25.05 29.18
CA PRO A 310 2.33 26.22 29.58
C PRO A 310 2.00 26.51 31.05
N GLU A 311 3.00 26.46 31.92
CA GLU A 311 2.86 26.92 33.30
C GLU A 311 2.28 28.34 33.27
N LEU A 312 1.06 28.51 33.78
CA LEU A 312 0.53 29.83 34.07
C LEU A 312 1.55 30.54 34.99
N PRO A 313 2.00 31.75 34.65
CA PRO A 313 3.05 32.41 35.41
C PRO A 313 2.61 32.57 36.86
N GLN A 314 3.29 31.85 37.75
CA GLN A 314 3.17 31.99 39.20
C GLN A 314 3.43 33.46 39.55
N LYS A 315 2.37 34.14 39.98
CA LYS A 315 2.39 35.55 40.37
C LYS A 315 3.30 35.68 41.59
N LYS A 316 4.56 36.05 41.39
CA LYS A 316 5.46 36.43 42.48
C LYS A 316 4.84 37.62 43.22
N SER A 317 4.41 37.36 44.45
CA SER A 317 4.11 38.38 45.44
C SER A 317 5.41 39.13 45.74
N GLY A 318 5.50 40.38 45.29
CA GLY A 318 6.64 41.24 45.58
C GLY A 318 6.33 42.70 45.26
N GLY A 319 6.31 43.53 46.30
CA GLY A 319 6.70 44.93 46.21
C GLY A 319 5.67 45.92 45.69
N PHE A 320 4.83 46.41 46.59
CA PHE A 320 4.11 47.67 46.46
C PHE A 320 5.10 48.83 46.55
N GLY A 321 5.21 49.71 45.55
CA GLY A 321 6.02 50.93 45.68
C GLY A 321 6.36 51.70 44.39
N GLN A 322 5.50 52.67 44.06
CA GLN A 322 5.81 54.00 43.50
C GLN A 322 6.53 54.16 42.13
N ALA A 323 5.77 54.65 41.15
CA ALA A 323 6.08 55.76 40.22
C ALA A 323 5.00 55.76 39.12
N VAL A 324 3.83 56.39 39.30
CA VAL A 324 3.49 57.77 38.90
C VAL A 324 4.25 58.30 37.67
N GLY A 325 3.55 58.50 36.55
CA GLY A 325 4.07 59.27 35.41
C GLY A 325 3.33 59.11 34.07
N ASN A 326 2.13 59.68 33.97
CA ASN A 326 1.39 60.18 32.79
C ASN A 326 1.85 59.83 31.36
N PHE A 327 0.91 59.34 30.53
CA PHE A 327 0.37 60.11 29.37
C PHE A 327 -0.96 59.53 28.84
N PHE A 328 -2.07 60.26 29.05
CA PHE A 328 -3.30 60.26 28.23
C PHE A 328 -2.95 60.83 26.82
N ALA A 329 -3.55 60.56 25.65
CA ALA A 329 -4.70 59.78 25.17
C ALA A 329 -4.64 59.74 23.58
N PRO A 330 -5.73 59.69 22.76
CA PRO A 330 -6.07 58.54 21.91
C PRO A 330 -6.31 58.82 20.41
N VAL A 331 -6.30 57.78 19.56
CA VAL A 331 -6.98 57.71 18.23
C VAL A 331 -7.26 56.21 17.97
N GLY A 332 -8.43 55.65 17.68
CA GLY A 332 -9.66 56.18 17.07
C GLY A 332 -9.94 55.47 15.74
N ASN A 333 -10.73 54.39 15.77
CA ASN A 333 -11.53 53.76 14.70
C ASN A 333 -11.04 53.70 13.24
N PHE A 334 -10.86 52.47 12.72
CA PHE A 334 -11.02 52.20 11.28
C PHE A 334 -11.46 50.73 11.04
N PHE A 335 -12.70 50.57 10.56
CA PHE A 335 -13.23 49.44 9.77
C PHE A 335 -13.92 48.24 10.47
N GLY A 336 -14.97 48.56 11.23
CA GLY A 336 -16.21 47.77 11.23
C GLY A 336 -17.29 48.48 10.39
N SER A 337 -17.30 48.27 9.07
CA SER A 337 -18.39 48.69 8.17
C SER A 337 -18.16 48.13 6.76
N ILE A 338 -18.55 46.86 6.51
CA ILE A 338 -19.03 46.29 5.23
C ILE A 338 -19.65 44.92 5.58
N TRP A 339 -20.81 44.96 6.26
CA TRP A 339 -21.75 43.84 6.34
C TRP A 339 -23.13 44.44 6.63
N ASN A 340 -23.70 45.14 5.64
CA ASN A 340 -25.14 45.46 5.57
C ASN A 340 -25.56 46.05 4.21
N HIS A 341 -25.07 45.44 3.12
CA HIS A 341 -25.71 45.58 1.81
C HIS A 341 -25.54 44.25 1.07
N ILE A 342 -26.44 43.32 1.37
CA ILE A 342 -27.13 42.36 0.47
C ILE A 342 -27.88 41.40 1.42
N PHE A 343 -29.18 41.65 1.52
CA PHE A 343 -30.23 41.06 2.36
C PHE A 343 -30.35 41.55 3.81
#